data_AF-A0A3D9H2G8-F1
#
_entry.id   AF-A0A3D9H2G8-F1
#
_cell.length_a   1.000
_cell.length_b   1.000
_cell.length_c   1.000
_cell.angle_alpha   90.00
_cell.angle_beta   90.00
_cell.angle_gamma   90.00
#
_symmetry.space_group_name_H-M   'P 1'
#
loop_
_entity.id
_entity.type
_entity.pdbx_description
1 polymer ?
#
loop_
_entity_poly.entity_id
_entity_poly.type
_entity_poly.pdbx_seq_one_letter_code
_entity_poly.pdbx_strand_id
1 'polypeptide(L)'
;MITENREDFPDRGEMEMDRDSLKLLSEITFSATMLDLIDDPEPVFNLIAQKLPNNAAGYIGKALAKLKEQKPEEARALMEEKALKAEVNIENAKGVYLFILQTAGETDLALELAKQYLKEEKPGTPSYKMAEALIKDAGLEDQVMFDANAVAAPKRESSQRTGPYVPGLA
;
A
#
# COMPACT_ATOMS: atom_id res chain seq x y z
N MET A 1 -4.71 -28.45 -56.35
CA MET A 1 -4.36 -27.06 -56.02
C MET A 1 -5.36 -26.58 -54.99
N ILE A 2 -4.94 -26.47 -53.74
CA ILE A 2 -5.73 -25.88 -52.67
C ILE A 2 -5.29 -24.41 -52.62
N THR A 3 -6.19 -23.50 -52.96
CA THR A 3 -5.98 -22.07 -52.80
C THR A 3 -6.10 -21.73 -51.32
N GLU A 4 -4.97 -21.45 -50.67
CA GLU A 4 -4.96 -20.87 -49.33
C GLU A 4 -5.55 -19.47 -49.41
N ASN A 5 -6.77 -19.31 -48.89
CA ASN A 5 -7.26 -18.02 -48.40
C ASN A 5 -6.39 -17.65 -47.19
N ARG A 6 -5.28 -16.95 -47.43
CA ARG A 6 -4.66 -16.17 -46.35
C ARG A 6 -5.62 -15.02 -46.08
N GLU A 7 -6.40 -15.14 -45.02
CA GLU A 7 -7.04 -13.99 -44.42
C GLU A 7 -5.92 -12.99 -44.09
N ASP A 8 -6.00 -11.82 -44.71
CA ASP A 8 -5.13 -10.68 -44.43
C ASP A 8 -5.31 -10.32 -42.95
N PHE A 9 -4.42 -10.83 -42.11
CA PHE A 9 -4.29 -10.31 -40.75
C PHE A 9 -3.97 -8.82 -40.90
N PRO A 10 -4.79 -7.92 -40.33
CA PRO A 10 -4.51 -6.51 -40.39
C PRO A 10 -3.10 -6.27 -39.86
N ASP A 11 -2.38 -5.41 -40.58
CA ASP A 11 -1.05 -4.93 -40.20
C ASP A 11 -1.10 -4.59 -38.71
N ARG A 12 -0.36 -5.35 -37.90
CA ARG A 12 -0.35 -5.18 -36.44
C ARG A 12 0.46 -3.92 -36.14
N GLY A 13 -0.05 -2.76 -36.58
CA GLY A 13 0.33 -1.48 -36.00
C GLY A 13 0.31 -1.68 -34.50
N GLU A 14 1.43 -1.35 -33.84
CA GLU A 14 1.71 -1.69 -32.45
C GLU A 14 0.43 -1.63 -31.61
N MET A 15 -0.12 -2.79 -31.24
CA MET A 15 -1.29 -2.83 -30.38
C MET A 15 -0.87 -2.28 -29.03
N GLU A 16 -1.09 -0.98 -28.85
CA GLU A 16 -0.79 -0.30 -27.60
C GLU A 16 -1.70 -0.90 -26.51
N MET A 17 -1.08 -1.47 -25.48
CA MET A 17 -1.84 -1.95 -24.34
C MET A 17 -2.43 -0.77 -23.58
N ASP A 18 -3.76 -0.74 -23.50
CA ASP A 18 -4.46 0.23 -22.68
C ASP A 18 -4.31 -0.04 -21.18
N ARG A 19 -4.81 0.91 -20.36
CA ARG A 19 -4.70 0.86 -18.90
C ARG A 19 -5.43 -0.34 -18.31
N ASP A 20 -6.56 -0.73 -18.87
CA ASP A 20 -7.37 -1.84 -18.35
C ASP A 20 -6.70 -3.18 -18.63
N SER A 21 -6.08 -3.32 -19.79
CA SER A 21 -5.24 -4.46 -20.17
C SER A 21 -4.03 -4.58 -19.25
N LEU A 22 -3.37 -3.46 -18.93
CA LEU A 22 -2.24 -3.46 -17.98
C LEU A 22 -2.68 -3.81 -16.55
N LYS A 23 -3.86 -3.36 -16.13
CA LYS A 23 -4.43 -3.73 -14.83
C LYS A 23 -4.71 -5.23 -14.77
N LEU A 24 -5.40 -5.77 -15.77
CA LEU A 24 -5.70 -7.21 -15.84
C LEU A 24 -4.42 -8.04 -15.87
N LEU A 25 -3.43 -7.62 -16.67
CA LEU A 25 -2.12 -8.28 -16.72
C LEU A 25 -1.44 -8.28 -15.33
N SER A 26 -1.52 -7.17 -14.59
CA SER A 26 -1.01 -7.08 -13.23
C SER A 26 -1.68 -8.06 -12.27
N GLU A 27 -3.01 -8.18 -12.33
CA GLU A 27 -3.79 -9.06 -11.44
C GLU A 27 -3.53 -10.54 -11.74
N ILE A 28 -3.44 -10.92 -13.02
CA ILE A 28 -3.11 -12.28 -13.45
C ILE A 28 -1.69 -12.63 -13.00
N THR A 29 -0.72 -11.74 -13.26
CA THR A 29 0.69 -11.98 -12.90
C THR A 29 0.87 -12.09 -11.40
N PHE A 30 0.20 -11.23 -10.63
CA PHE A 30 0.19 -11.33 -9.17
C PHE A 30 -0.33 -12.69 -8.71
N SER A 31 -1.51 -13.10 -9.20
CA SER A 31 -2.13 -14.37 -8.81
C SER A 31 -1.25 -15.56 -9.19
N ALA A 32 -0.68 -15.55 -10.39
CA ALA A 32 0.24 -16.59 -10.85
C ALA A 32 1.54 -16.63 -10.03
N THR A 33 2.05 -15.48 -9.58
CA THR A 33 3.24 -15.41 -8.71
C THR A 33 2.95 -16.06 -7.37
N MET A 34 1.81 -15.73 -6.74
CA MET A 34 1.42 -16.26 -5.43
C MET A 34 1.06 -17.74 -5.44
N LEU A 35 0.63 -18.26 -6.60
CA LEU A 35 0.32 -19.68 -6.81
C LEU A 35 1.51 -20.49 -7.36
N ASP A 36 2.70 -19.89 -7.45
CA ASP A 36 3.90 -20.51 -8.03
C ASP A 36 3.69 -21.07 -9.45
N LEU A 37 2.84 -20.40 -10.25
CA LEU A 37 2.57 -20.77 -11.65
C LEU A 37 3.52 -20.12 -12.64
N ILE A 38 4.31 -19.14 -12.19
CA ILE A 38 5.34 -18.48 -12.98
C ILE A 38 6.65 -18.40 -12.20
N ASP A 39 7.74 -18.71 -12.89
CA ASP A 39 9.09 -18.73 -12.30
C ASP A 39 9.65 -17.33 -12.13
N ASP A 40 9.48 -16.48 -13.15
CA ASP A 40 9.97 -15.11 -13.17
C ASP A 40 8.86 -14.11 -13.56
N PRO A 41 8.21 -13.46 -12.58
CA PRO A 41 7.22 -12.42 -12.84
C PRO A 41 7.83 -11.04 -13.14
N GLU A 42 9.14 -10.86 -12.96
CA GLU A 42 9.80 -9.56 -13.01
C GLU A 42 9.63 -8.83 -14.36
N PRO A 43 9.73 -9.49 -15.53
CA PRO A 43 9.53 -8.83 -16.82
C PRO A 43 8.16 -8.16 -16.97
N VAL A 44 7.11 -8.80 -16.45
CA VAL A 44 5.74 -8.28 -16.56
C VAL A 44 5.56 -7.08 -15.64
N PHE A 45 6.04 -7.16 -14.40
CA PHE A 45 5.95 -6.02 -13.48
C PHE A 45 6.86 -4.85 -13.89
N ASN A 46 7.99 -5.12 -14.55
CA ASN A 46 8.81 -4.10 -15.19
C ASN A 46 8.04 -3.37 -16.30
N LEU A 47 7.33 -4.11 -17.17
CA LEU A 47 6.48 -3.51 -18.20
C LEU A 47 5.40 -2.61 -17.57
N ILE A 48 4.70 -3.10 -16.54
CA ILE A 48 3.65 -2.34 -15.85
C ILE A 48 4.24 -1.06 -15.23
N ALA A 49 5.38 -1.15 -14.55
CA ALA A 49 6.04 0.01 -13.94
C ALA A 49 6.52 1.03 -14.98
N GLN A 50 6.99 0.58 -16.15
CA GLN A 50 7.40 1.46 -17.24
C GLN A 50 6.20 2.16 -17.90
N LYS A 51 5.10 1.44 -18.11
CA LYS A 51 3.90 1.99 -18.76
C LYS A 51 3.04 2.84 -17.82
N LEU A 52 3.07 2.55 -16.52
CA LEU A 52 2.30 3.24 -15.48
C LEU A 52 3.21 3.69 -14.32
N PRO A 53 4.16 4.62 -14.54
CA PRO A 53 5.16 4.97 -13.54
C PRO A 53 4.60 5.65 -12.28
N ASN A 54 3.40 6.25 -12.37
CA ASN A 54 2.70 6.85 -11.23
C ASN A 54 1.71 5.88 -10.54
N ASN A 55 1.72 4.60 -10.91
CA ASN A 55 0.88 3.57 -10.31
C ASN A 55 1.75 2.58 -9.53
N ALA A 56 1.39 2.34 -8.26
CA ALA A 56 2.14 1.46 -7.39
C ALA A 56 2.12 -0.01 -7.85
N ALA A 57 1.15 -0.44 -8.69
CA ALA A 57 0.94 -1.86 -9.03
C ALA A 57 2.20 -2.57 -9.56
N GLY A 58 2.93 -1.95 -10.49
CA GLY A 58 4.17 -2.54 -11.02
C GLY A 58 5.26 -2.67 -9.96
N TYR A 59 5.43 -1.65 -9.11
CA TYR A 59 6.44 -1.68 -8.05
C TYR A 59 6.08 -2.66 -6.93
N ILE A 60 4.79 -2.77 -6.58
CA ILE A 60 4.28 -3.77 -5.63
C ILE A 60 4.62 -5.19 -6.11
N GLY A 61 4.31 -5.50 -7.36
CA GLY A 61 4.59 -6.82 -7.93
C GLY A 61 6.09 -7.15 -7.94
N LYS A 62 6.93 -6.19 -8.31
CA LYS A 62 8.39 -6.33 -8.21
C LYS A 62 8.86 -6.58 -6.78
N ALA A 63 8.33 -5.85 -5.79
CA ALA A 63 8.73 -6.02 -4.40
C ALA A 63 8.37 -7.43 -3.87
N LEU A 64 7.20 -7.94 -4.23
CA LEU A 64 6.78 -9.30 -3.89
C LEU A 64 7.64 -10.37 -4.58
N ALA A 65 8.04 -10.15 -5.83
CA ALA A 65 9.00 -11.03 -6.51
C ALA A 65 10.33 -11.11 -5.73
N LYS A 66 10.84 -9.97 -5.25
CA LYS A 66 12.04 -9.94 -4.40
C LYS A 66 11.86 -10.65 -3.06
N LEU A 67 10.67 -10.58 -2.44
CA LEU A 67 10.38 -11.40 -1.27
C LEU A 67 10.45 -12.91 -1.56
N LYS A 68 9.91 -13.36 -2.70
CA LYS A 68 9.99 -14.77 -3.13
C LYS A 68 11.44 -15.21 -3.35
N GLU A 69 12.29 -14.30 -3.83
CA GLU A 69 13.75 -14.49 -3.93
C GLU A 69 14.49 -14.42 -2.59
N GLN A 70 13.78 -14.28 -1.45
CA GLN A 70 14.36 -14.09 -0.11
C GLN A 70 15.23 -12.82 0.00
N LYS A 71 14.83 -11.75 -0.69
CA LYS A 71 15.47 -10.43 -0.68
C LYS A 71 14.56 -9.35 -0.10
N PRO A 72 14.25 -9.41 1.22
CA PRO A 72 13.35 -8.46 1.86
C PRO A 72 13.87 -7.02 1.85
N GLU A 73 15.18 -6.80 1.95
CA GLU A 73 15.77 -5.46 1.90
C GLU A 73 15.58 -4.78 0.53
N GLU A 74 15.75 -5.53 -0.56
CA GLU A 74 15.51 -5.01 -1.92
C GLU A 74 14.03 -4.72 -2.13
N ALA A 75 13.14 -5.58 -1.61
CA ALA A 75 11.70 -5.35 -1.64
C ALA A 75 11.34 -4.06 -0.89
N ARG A 76 11.89 -3.88 0.31
CA ARG A 76 11.69 -2.70 1.16
C ARG A 76 12.14 -1.43 0.44
N ALA A 77 13.39 -1.40 -0.05
CA ALA A 77 13.93 -0.24 -0.75
C ALA A 77 13.07 0.15 -1.95
N LEU A 78 12.60 -0.83 -2.74
CA LEU A 78 11.73 -0.56 -3.88
C LEU A 78 10.39 0.06 -3.45
N MET A 79 9.82 -0.38 -2.34
CA MET A 79 8.58 0.20 -1.81
C MET A 79 8.77 1.66 -1.38
N GLU A 80 9.80 1.94 -0.59
CA GLU A 80 10.11 3.29 -0.09
C GLU A 80 10.48 4.26 -1.22
N GLU A 81 11.26 3.81 -2.19
CA GLU A 81 11.75 4.66 -3.26
C GLU A 81 10.72 4.94 -4.34
N LYS A 82 9.84 3.97 -4.61
CA LYS A 82 8.91 4.01 -5.75
C LYS A 82 7.44 3.85 -5.35
N ALA A 83 7.07 2.72 -4.74
CA ALA A 83 5.66 2.37 -4.58
C ALA A 83 4.89 3.33 -3.67
N LEU A 84 5.49 3.74 -2.54
CA LEU A 84 4.88 4.65 -1.57
C LEU A 84 4.84 6.11 -2.03
N LYS A 85 5.50 6.43 -3.15
CA LYS A 85 5.47 7.76 -3.79
C LYS A 85 4.53 7.82 -4.99
N ALA A 86 3.91 6.70 -5.35
CA ALA A 86 2.96 6.64 -6.45
C ALA A 86 1.63 7.33 -6.08
N GLU A 87 0.97 7.94 -7.06
CA GLU A 87 -0.32 8.61 -6.86
C GLU A 87 -1.47 7.61 -6.90
N VAL A 88 -1.36 6.61 -7.78
CA VAL A 88 -2.38 5.60 -7.99
C VAL A 88 -2.03 4.35 -7.22
N ASN A 89 -3.03 3.77 -6.55
CA ASN A 89 -2.93 2.50 -5.83
C ASN A 89 -2.02 2.53 -4.58
N ILE A 90 -1.79 3.71 -4.01
CA ILE A 90 -0.94 3.90 -2.83
C ILE A 90 -1.44 3.15 -1.59
N GLU A 91 -2.75 2.99 -1.42
CA GLU A 91 -3.29 2.25 -0.27
C GLU A 91 -2.95 0.76 -0.30
N ASN A 92 -2.88 0.16 -1.51
CA ASN A 92 -2.35 -1.19 -1.66
C ASN A 92 -0.84 -1.21 -1.37
N ALA A 93 -0.09 -0.19 -1.81
CA ALA A 93 1.35 -0.11 -1.54
C ALA A 93 1.64 -0.08 -0.04
N LYS A 94 0.93 0.77 0.71
CA LYS A 94 1.02 0.85 2.17
C LYS A 94 0.72 -0.49 2.86
N GLY A 95 -0.37 -1.17 2.45
CA GLY A 95 -0.71 -2.49 2.98
C GLY A 95 0.37 -3.54 2.71
N VAL A 96 0.88 -3.62 1.48
CA VAL A 96 1.96 -4.56 1.12
C VAL A 96 3.27 -4.20 1.82
N TYR A 97 3.54 -2.91 2.04
CA TYR A 97 4.73 -2.47 2.73
C TYR A 97 4.78 -2.97 4.18
N LEU A 98 3.64 -2.91 4.89
CA LEU A 98 3.51 -3.49 6.23
C LEU A 98 3.81 -5.01 6.23
N PHE A 99 3.32 -5.74 5.22
CA PHE A 99 3.62 -7.16 5.06
C PHE A 99 5.12 -7.42 4.80
N ILE A 100 5.77 -6.60 3.97
CA ILE A 100 7.21 -6.69 3.71
C ILE A 100 8.00 -6.47 5.01
N LEU A 101 7.66 -5.44 5.80
CA LEU A 101 8.32 -5.16 7.07
C LEU A 101 8.20 -6.33 8.05
N GLN A 102 7.02 -6.95 8.17
CA GLN A 102 6.87 -8.16 8.97
C GLN A 102 7.76 -9.30 8.49
N THR A 103 7.80 -9.53 7.18
CA THR A 103 8.60 -10.61 6.58
C THR A 103 10.10 -10.36 6.77
N ALA A 104 10.53 -9.10 6.79
CA ALA A 104 11.89 -8.67 7.10
C ALA A 104 12.24 -8.75 8.61
N GLY A 105 11.27 -9.02 9.48
CA GLY A 105 11.45 -9.01 10.93
C GLY A 105 11.38 -7.63 11.58
N GLU A 106 11.10 -6.57 10.81
CA GLU A 106 10.97 -5.18 11.28
C GLU A 106 9.58 -4.92 11.90
N THR A 107 9.26 -5.72 12.92
CA THR A 107 7.93 -5.74 13.53
C THR A 107 7.60 -4.42 14.22
N ASP A 108 8.56 -3.80 14.91
CA ASP A 108 8.33 -2.53 15.62
C ASP A 108 7.94 -1.40 14.65
N LEU A 109 8.65 -1.29 13.53
CA LEU A 109 8.34 -0.30 12.48
C LEU A 109 7.00 -0.60 11.81
N ALA A 110 6.70 -1.89 11.54
CA ALA A 110 5.42 -2.29 10.99
C ALA A 110 4.25 -1.88 11.91
N LEU A 111 4.41 -2.06 13.23
CA LEU A 111 3.40 -1.68 14.22
C LEU A 111 3.26 -0.16 14.35
N GLU A 112 4.36 0.59 14.32
CA GLU A 112 4.31 2.06 14.33
C GLU A 112 3.51 2.60 13.13
N LEU A 113 3.83 2.13 11.94
CA LEU A 113 3.14 2.52 10.71
C LEU A 113 1.68 2.03 10.69
N ALA A 114 1.40 0.83 11.22
CA ALA A 114 0.03 0.35 11.35
C ALA A 114 -0.82 1.28 12.24
N LYS A 115 -0.28 1.70 13.40
CA LYS A 115 -0.97 2.68 14.26
C LYS A 115 -1.22 4.01 13.54
N GLN A 116 -0.25 4.47 12.74
CA GLN A 116 -0.42 5.67 11.94
C GLN A 116 -1.52 5.51 10.89
N TYR A 117 -1.51 4.42 10.11
CA TYR A 117 -2.51 4.19 9.07
C TYR A 117 -3.91 4.04 9.63
N LEU A 118 -4.10 3.43 10.81
CA LEU A 118 -5.42 3.39 11.45
C LEU A 118 -5.96 4.77 11.84
N LYS A 119 -5.09 5.78 12.02
CA LYS A 119 -5.49 7.17 12.32
C LYS A 119 -5.76 7.98 11.06
N GLU A 120 -4.99 7.75 10.00
CA GLU A 120 -4.98 8.58 8.80
C GLU A 120 -5.89 8.03 7.68
N GLU A 121 -6.03 6.70 7.60
CA GLU A 121 -6.71 6.04 6.50
C GLU A 121 -8.19 5.81 6.75
N LYS A 122 -8.93 5.72 5.64
CA LYS A 122 -10.36 5.38 5.70
C LYS A 122 -10.53 3.91 6.09
N PRO A 123 -11.43 3.59 7.03
CA PRO A 123 -11.77 2.21 7.33
C PRO A 123 -12.15 1.42 6.08
N GLY A 124 -11.62 0.20 5.99
CA GLY A 124 -11.89 -0.72 4.88
C GLY A 124 -10.96 -0.58 3.67
N THR A 125 -10.06 0.41 3.64
CA THR A 125 -8.96 0.41 2.65
C THR A 125 -8.01 -0.77 2.88
N PRO A 126 -7.26 -1.21 1.85
CA PRO A 126 -6.29 -2.29 1.99
C PRO A 126 -5.23 -2.05 3.08
N SER A 127 -4.68 -0.84 3.14
CA SER A 127 -3.75 -0.38 4.18
C SER A 127 -4.36 -0.45 5.57
N TYR A 128 -5.59 0.04 5.74
CA TYR A 128 -6.31 0.00 7.02
C TYR A 128 -6.53 -1.45 7.48
N LYS A 129 -7.02 -2.32 6.60
CA LYS A 129 -7.29 -3.73 6.94
C LYS A 129 -6.03 -4.48 7.36
N MET A 130 -4.92 -4.24 6.66
CA MET A 130 -3.64 -4.84 7.04
C MET A 130 -3.18 -4.30 8.39
N ALA A 131 -3.24 -2.98 8.59
CA ALA A 131 -2.88 -2.36 9.86
C ALA A 131 -3.72 -2.87 11.03
N GLU A 132 -5.03 -3.02 10.85
CA GLU A 132 -5.96 -3.58 11.84
C GLU A 132 -5.57 -5.02 12.22
N ALA A 133 -5.30 -5.87 11.21
CA ALA A 133 -4.86 -7.24 11.44
C ALA A 133 -3.56 -7.30 12.26
N LEU A 134 -2.58 -6.44 11.94
CA LEU A 134 -1.32 -6.37 12.68
C LEU A 134 -1.49 -5.98 14.14
N ILE A 135 -2.29 -4.94 14.40
CA ILE A 135 -2.55 -4.46 15.75
C ILE A 135 -3.28 -5.52 16.58
N LYS A 136 -4.23 -6.23 15.95
CA LYS A 136 -4.94 -7.34 16.58
C LYS A 136 -4.02 -8.50 16.91
N ASP A 137 -3.20 -8.94 15.97
CA ASP A 137 -2.26 -10.04 16.18
C ASP A 137 -1.23 -9.73 17.27
N ALA A 138 -0.86 -8.45 17.42
CA ALA A 138 0.01 -7.97 18.49
C ALA A 138 -0.69 -7.75 19.84
N GLY A 139 -2.03 -7.88 19.91
CA GLY A 139 -2.81 -7.63 21.13
C GLY A 139 -2.81 -6.16 21.58
N LEU A 140 -2.68 -5.21 20.64
CA LEU A 140 -2.53 -3.77 20.92
C LEU A 140 -3.80 -2.95 20.66
N GLU A 141 -4.96 -3.60 20.53
CA GLU A 141 -6.24 -2.99 20.18
C GLU A 141 -6.61 -1.82 21.11
N ASP A 142 -6.43 -1.99 22.42
CA ASP A 142 -6.77 -0.99 23.44
C ASP A 142 -5.91 0.29 23.34
N GLN A 143 -4.65 0.17 22.90
CA GLN A 143 -3.74 1.32 22.77
C GLN A 143 -4.15 2.24 21.61
N VAL A 144 -4.65 1.66 20.52
CA VAL A 144 -5.09 2.43 19.35
C VAL A 144 -6.39 3.18 19.64
N MET A 145 -7.32 2.53 20.35
CA MET A 145 -8.59 3.14 20.76
C MET A 145 -8.40 4.27 21.79
N PHE A 146 -7.41 4.15 22.67
CA PHE A 146 -7.09 5.20 23.64
C PHE A 146 -6.52 6.45 22.95
N ASP A 147 -5.61 6.27 22.00
CA ASP A 147 -5.01 7.37 21.23
C ASP A 147 -6.03 8.12 20.37
N ALA A 148 -6.96 7.42 19.72
CA ALA A 148 -8.01 8.05 18.91
C ALA A 148 -8.91 8.97 19.76
N ASN A 149 -9.24 8.55 20.99
CA ASN A 149 -10.02 9.34 21.93
C ASN A 149 -9.24 10.52 22.53
N ALA A 150 -7.93 10.38 22.72
CA ALA A 150 -7.06 11.47 23.18
C ALA A 150 -6.92 12.59 22.14
N VAL A 151 -6.95 12.25 20.84
CA VAL A 151 -6.93 13.22 19.73
C VAL A 151 -8.30 13.90 19.53
N ALA A 152 -9.39 13.18 19.79
CA ALA A 152 -10.76 13.70 19.69
C ALA A 152 -11.18 14.59 20.88
N ALA A 153 -10.42 14.56 21.99
CA ALA A 153 -10.67 15.46 23.12
C ALA A 153 -10.34 16.91 22.71
N PRO A 154 -11.31 17.85 22.73
CA PRO A 154 -11.02 19.24 22.44
C PRO A 154 -9.98 19.75 23.44
N LYS A 155 -8.92 20.40 22.95
CA LYS A 155 -7.98 21.14 23.79
C LYS A 155 -8.80 22.10 24.65
N ARG A 156 -8.97 21.80 25.93
CA ARG A 156 -9.50 22.77 26.88
C ARG A 156 -8.50 23.91 26.93
N GLU A 157 -8.80 25.00 26.24
CA GLU A 157 -8.15 26.27 26.50
C GLU A 157 -8.39 26.58 27.98
N SER A 158 -7.35 26.39 28.79
CA SER A 158 -7.30 26.91 30.14
C SER A 158 -7.25 28.43 30.04
N SER A 159 -8.41 29.06 29.88
CA SER A 159 -8.55 30.50 30.04
C SER A 159 -8.43 30.82 31.53
N GLN A 160 -7.19 30.87 32.01
CA GLN A 160 -6.87 31.59 33.22
C GLN A 160 -7.05 33.09 32.91
N ARG A 161 -8.21 33.63 33.30
CA ARG A 161 -8.30 35.05 33.66
C ARG A 161 -8.83 35.13 35.07
N THR A 162 -7.88 35.21 35.99
CA THR A 162 -8.06 35.71 37.35
C THR A 162 -8.55 37.16 37.27
N GLY A 163 -9.84 37.40 37.48
CA GLY A 163 -10.34 38.72 37.84
C GLY A 163 -10.03 39.00 39.31
N PRO A 164 -9.58 40.20 39.69
CA PRO A 164 -9.28 40.50 41.09
C PRO A 164 -10.56 40.56 41.91
N TYR A 165 -10.57 39.82 43.02
CA TYR A 165 -11.58 39.88 44.07
C TYR A 165 -11.46 41.23 44.79
N VAL A 166 -12.57 42.00 44.86
CA VAL A 166 -12.66 43.22 45.67
C VAL A 166 -13.55 42.92 46.88
N PRO A 167 -13.00 42.88 48.11
CA PRO A 167 -13.81 42.74 49.32
C PRO A 167 -14.25 44.10 49.87
N GLY A 168 -15.53 44.17 50.25
CA GLY A 168 -16.02 45.10 51.28
C GLY A 168 -16.76 46.33 50.77
N LEU A 169 -18.08 46.31 50.88
CA LEU A 169 -18.86 47.49 51.23
C LEU A 169 -19.90 47.07 52.29
N ALA A 170 -19.77 47.72 53.44
CA ALA A 170 -20.82 47.90 54.43
C ALA A 170 -21.88 48.86 53.89
#